data_AF-A0A8T2RTL4-F1
#
_entry.id   AF-A0A8T2RTL4-F1
#
_cell.length_a   1.000
_cell.length_b   1.000
_cell.length_c   1.000
_cell.angle_alpha   90.00
_cell.angle_beta   90.00
_cell.angle_gamma   90.00
#
_symmetry.space_group_name_H-M   'P 1'
#
loop_
_entity.id
_entity.type
_entity.pdbx_description
1 polymer ?
#
loop_
_entity_poly.entity_id
_entity_poly.type
_entity_poly.pdbx_seq_one_letter_code
_entity_poly.pdbx_strand_id
1 'polypeptide(L)'
;MKEMLIKEKEELSNVKTQLQRERKLVEEANRENKKLKSEKQKISLEILEHQHRSADVSTEVTKIRESARSEALKEMGPILASKDRKVEQLQAEVHEMESKLLQLQAEVKLLRQSHSSHQTMHSEEVNNVTKGTHDSFEVERSNYEKKLAAAYAERDKVMKDLKRLRQHLLEKEQADSEKMEQDSKLIAELEEKANASMVQAMQLEQNLAQALQKQADMSQKFSEQLEASNQQIIVLKRKLAACMSASESKDSELLNLQAALGQYYAECEAKDRLHTELSSARKELDKLSDQLKIANDAMTLKDKEKEDILEKLASQQKKFSQSQEQRRKLEADVLMMRRALEQSLSRLNRMSSDSDFHVDRRIVIKLLVTYFQRQQSREVLDLMSRMLGFSDEEKQAIGLAQQGAGKGVVRGVLGLPGRFVGSLLKSGSSPAAMPLSETDDQSFSDLWIDFLLKESEEREKRDSLAADASASNSNNEPSSTMDLLKPRSFSDSGYEHKNVDDFSTPNRLKDLSFVNGPSSRYQGGDSVGSSEFSNVPLNLSPNPSLAQSYLR
;
A
#
# COMPACT_ATOMS: atom_id res chain seq x y z
N MET A 1 49.69 12.17 -17.67
CA MET A 1 48.92 11.97 -18.91
C MET A 1 48.88 10.51 -19.37
N LYS A 2 49.95 9.94 -19.99
CA LYS A 2 49.89 8.61 -20.62
C LYS A 2 49.27 7.49 -19.75
N GLU A 3 49.64 7.41 -18.48
CA GLU A 3 49.11 6.38 -17.55
C GLU A 3 47.63 6.54 -17.23
N MET A 4 47.12 7.78 -17.11
CA MET A 4 45.69 8.03 -16.90
C MET A 4 44.88 7.55 -18.11
N LEU A 5 45.39 7.82 -19.32
CA LEU A 5 44.79 7.39 -20.58
C LEU A 5 44.88 5.86 -20.82
N ILE A 6 45.74 5.15 -20.05
CA ILE A 6 45.75 3.69 -20.00
C ILE A 6 44.66 3.18 -19.04
N LYS A 7 44.58 3.74 -17.81
CA LYS A 7 43.54 3.39 -16.83
C LYS A 7 42.13 3.64 -17.37
N GLU A 8 41.89 4.80 -17.97
CA GLU A 8 40.62 5.16 -18.60
C GLU A 8 40.22 4.16 -19.71
N LYS A 9 41.17 3.66 -20.50
CA LYS A 9 40.93 2.61 -21.49
C LYS A 9 40.63 1.25 -20.88
N GLU A 10 41.25 0.92 -19.77
CA GLU A 10 41.01 -0.33 -19.03
C GLU A 10 39.64 -0.31 -18.33
N GLU A 11 39.27 0.81 -17.72
CA GLU A 11 37.94 1.06 -17.14
C GLU A 11 36.84 1.01 -18.22
N LEU A 12 37.03 1.69 -19.35
CA LEU A 12 36.08 1.66 -20.48
C LEU A 12 35.98 0.26 -21.10
N SER A 13 37.09 -0.50 -21.14
CA SER A 13 37.07 -1.92 -21.52
C SER A 13 36.25 -2.75 -20.53
N ASN A 14 36.46 -2.60 -19.22
CA ASN A 14 35.72 -3.30 -18.19
C ASN A 14 34.21 -3.01 -18.26
N VAL A 15 33.81 -1.73 -18.31
CA VAL A 15 32.42 -1.29 -18.50
C VAL A 15 31.82 -1.90 -19.77
N LYS A 16 32.56 -1.93 -20.88
CA LYS A 16 32.12 -2.56 -22.13
C LYS A 16 31.89 -4.08 -21.98
N THR A 17 32.75 -4.80 -21.24
CA THR A 17 32.50 -6.23 -20.97
C THR A 17 31.33 -6.44 -20.01
N GLN A 18 31.11 -5.57 -19.02
CA GLN A 18 29.97 -5.65 -18.12
C GLN A 18 28.65 -5.44 -18.87
N LEU A 19 28.55 -4.38 -19.66
CA LEU A 19 27.39 -4.09 -20.51
C LEU A 19 27.11 -5.21 -21.53
N GLN A 20 28.13 -5.94 -21.99
CA GLN A 20 27.95 -7.15 -22.79
C GLN A 20 27.44 -8.36 -21.99
N ARG A 21 27.80 -8.52 -20.72
CA ARG A 21 27.23 -9.56 -19.83
C ARG A 21 25.76 -9.25 -19.51
N GLU A 22 25.47 -8.00 -19.13
CA GLU A 22 24.12 -7.54 -18.81
C GLU A 22 23.17 -7.70 -20.01
N ARG A 23 23.60 -7.35 -21.23
CA ARG A 23 22.80 -7.62 -22.44
C ARG A 23 22.47 -9.09 -22.63
N LYS A 24 23.42 -10.01 -22.40
CA LYS A 24 23.16 -11.45 -22.49
C LYS A 24 22.14 -11.92 -21.45
N LEU A 25 22.26 -11.47 -20.20
CA LEU A 25 21.30 -11.77 -19.13
C LEU A 25 19.90 -11.23 -19.46
N VAL A 26 19.80 -10.01 -20.00
CA VAL A 26 18.53 -9.42 -20.45
C VAL A 26 17.93 -10.21 -21.62
N GLU A 27 18.73 -10.66 -22.60
CA GLU A 27 18.22 -11.53 -23.67
C GLU A 27 17.75 -12.90 -23.13
N GLU A 28 18.47 -13.48 -22.17
CA GLU A 28 18.16 -14.77 -21.55
C GLU A 28 16.86 -14.71 -20.73
N ALA A 29 16.72 -13.70 -19.86
CA ALA A 29 15.46 -13.42 -19.15
C ALA A 29 14.30 -13.14 -20.13
N ASN A 30 14.55 -12.55 -21.29
CA ASN A 30 13.54 -12.38 -22.34
C ASN A 30 13.18 -13.69 -23.07
N ARG A 31 14.11 -14.65 -23.20
CA ARG A 31 13.81 -16.01 -23.71
C ARG A 31 12.98 -16.79 -22.70
N GLU A 32 13.34 -16.72 -21.42
CA GLU A 32 12.60 -17.36 -20.34
C GLU A 32 11.18 -16.79 -20.19
N ASN A 33 11.02 -15.45 -20.19
CA ASN A 33 9.69 -14.83 -20.16
C ASN A 33 8.80 -15.25 -21.35
N LYS A 34 9.37 -15.46 -22.53
CA LYS A 34 8.63 -16.00 -23.69
C LYS A 34 8.19 -17.45 -23.48
N LYS A 35 9.05 -18.29 -22.90
CA LYS A 35 8.73 -19.68 -22.53
C LYS A 35 7.64 -19.75 -21.44
N LEU A 36 7.80 -19.00 -20.35
CA LEU A 36 6.81 -18.92 -19.29
C LEU A 36 5.45 -18.37 -19.78
N LYS A 37 5.46 -17.44 -20.75
CA LYS A 37 4.23 -16.95 -21.38
C LYS A 37 3.51 -18.03 -22.19
N SER A 38 4.22 -18.86 -22.97
CA SER A 38 3.60 -19.97 -23.71
C SER A 38 3.14 -21.10 -22.79
N GLU A 39 3.88 -21.40 -21.73
CA GLU A 39 3.50 -22.37 -20.70
C GLU A 39 2.24 -21.91 -19.94
N LYS A 40 2.16 -20.62 -19.55
CA LYS A 40 0.94 -20.03 -18.97
C LYS A 40 -0.26 -20.13 -19.92
N GLN A 41 -0.07 -19.90 -21.23
CA GLN A 41 -1.14 -20.06 -22.22
C GLN A 41 -1.61 -21.52 -22.33
N LYS A 42 -0.69 -22.49 -22.36
CA LYS A 42 -1.01 -23.93 -22.36
C LYS A 42 -1.81 -24.34 -21.13
N ILE A 43 -1.34 -23.96 -19.94
CA ILE A 43 -2.03 -24.26 -18.66
C ILE A 43 -3.42 -23.60 -18.61
N SER A 44 -3.58 -22.39 -19.17
CA SER A 44 -4.88 -21.72 -19.23
C SER A 44 -5.90 -22.47 -20.12
N LEU A 45 -5.45 -23.09 -21.21
CA LEU A 45 -6.28 -23.94 -22.07
C LEU A 45 -6.64 -25.27 -21.37
N GLU A 46 -5.68 -25.89 -20.68
CA GLU A 46 -5.92 -27.11 -19.89
C GLU A 46 -6.94 -26.88 -18.77
N ILE A 47 -6.87 -25.73 -18.07
CA ILE A 47 -7.86 -25.33 -17.06
C ILE A 47 -9.25 -25.16 -17.67
N LEU A 48 -9.38 -24.50 -18.83
CA LEU A 48 -10.66 -24.35 -19.53
C LEU A 48 -11.24 -25.71 -19.98
N GLU A 49 -10.41 -26.62 -20.47
CA GLU A 49 -10.84 -27.97 -20.84
C GLU A 49 -11.30 -28.78 -19.61
N HIS A 50 -10.59 -28.68 -18.48
CA HIS A 50 -11.02 -29.29 -17.23
C HIS A 50 -12.32 -28.67 -16.67
N GLN A 51 -12.54 -27.36 -16.84
CA GLN A 51 -13.81 -26.71 -16.50
C GLN A 51 -14.97 -27.23 -17.37
N HIS A 52 -14.77 -27.37 -18.68
CA HIS A 52 -15.80 -27.93 -19.58
C HIS A 52 -16.16 -29.37 -19.19
N ARG A 53 -15.14 -30.25 -19.05
CA ARG A 53 -15.35 -31.64 -18.61
C ARG A 53 -16.06 -31.73 -17.25
N SER A 54 -15.76 -30.82 -16.32
CA SER A 54 -16.43 -30.75 -15.02
C SER A 54 -17.91 -30.34 -15.14
N ALA A 55 -18.22 -29.40 -16.05
CA ALA A 55 -19.60 -29.03 -16.36
C ALA A 55 -20.37 -30.19 -17.01
N ASP A 56 -19.78 -30.87 -18.00
CA ASP A 56 -20.38 -32.03 -18.69
C ASP A 56 -20.77 -33.12 -17.67
N VAL A 57 -19.80 -33.55 -16.84
CA VAL A 57 -20.01 -34.52 -15.76
C VAL A 57 -21.07 -34.05 -14.75
N SER A 58 -21.11 -32.76 -14.42
CA SER A 58 -22.18 -32.21 -13.58
C SER A 58 -23.56 -32.36 -14.22
N THR A 59 -23.69 -32.20 -15.55
CA THR A 59 -24.99 -32.42 -16.23
C THR A 59 -25.37 -33.91 -16.31
N GLU A 60 -24.40 -34.82 -16.38
CA GLU A 60 -24.69 -36.26 -16.32
C GLU A 60 -25.13 -36.67 -14.92
N VAL A 61 -24.46 -36.18 -13.87
CA VAL A 61 -24.85 -36.44 -12.47
C VAL A 61 -26.27 -35.92 -12.19
N THR A 62 -26.68 -34.76 -12.73
CA THR A 62 -28.09 -34.32 -12.60
C THR A 62 -29.06 -35.22 -13.36
N LYS A 63 -28.77 -35.60 -14.61
CA LYS A 63 -29.62 -36.51 -15.42
C LYS A 63 -29.79 -37.87 -14.73
N ILE A 64 -28.71 -38.47 -14.23
CA ILE A 64 -28.73 -39.75 -13.51
C ILE A 64 -29.57 -39.64 -12.23
N ARG A 65 -29.41 -38.54 -11.48
CA ARG A 65 -30.18 -38.29 -10.25
C ARG A 65 -31.68 -38.08 -10.50
N GLU A 66 -32.04 -37.44 -11.61
CA GLU A 66 -33.43 -37.27 -12.05
C GLU A 66 -34.02 -38.59 -12.55
N SER A 67 -33.26 -39.38 -13.32
CA SER A 67 -33.68 -40.72 -13.76
C SER A 67 -33.95 -41.63 -12.57
N ALA A 68 -33.00 -41.75 -11.63
CA ALA A 68 -33.16 -42.56 -10.42
C ALA A 68 -34.34 -42.09 -9.54
N ARG A 69 -34.61 -40.78 -9.48
CA ARG A 69 -35.79 -40.24 -8.77
C ARG A 69 -37.11 -40.59 -9.48
N SER A 70 -37.13 -40.54 -10.81
CA SER A 70 -38.28 -40.93 -11.64
C SER A 70 -38.57 -42.43 -11.53
N GLU A 71 -37.53 -43.25 -11.51
CA GLU A 71 -37.59 -44.70 -11.37
C GLU A 71 -38.07 -45.12 -9.97
N ALA A 72 -37.48 -44.55 -8.91
CA ALA A 72 -37.95 -44.75 -7.54
C ALA A 72 -39.42 -44.34 -7.34
N LEU A 73 -39.89 -43.27 -8.00
CA LEU A 73 -41.31 -42.88 -7.98
C LEU A 73 -42.23 -43.90 -8.68
N LYS A 74 -41.76 -44.55 -9.77
CA LYS A 74 -42.51 -45.61 -10.46
C LYS A 74 -42.61 -46.89 -9.64
N GLU A 75 -41.59 -47.25 -8.87
CA GLU A 75 -41.63 -48.43 -7.99
C GLU A 75 -42.41 -48.17 -6.69
N MET A 76 -42.15 -47.04 -6.01
CA MET A 76 -42.82 -46.70 -4.75
C MET A 76 -44.29 -46.30 -4.92
N GLY A 77 -44.67 -45.70 -6.05
CA GLY A 77 -46.04 -45.21 -6.30
C GLY A 77 -47.12 -46.30 -6.17
N PRO A 78 -47.01 -47.44 -6.89
CA PRO A 78 -47.92 -48.58 -6.74
C PRO A 78 -47.91 -49.18 -5.33
N ILE A 79 -46.75 -49.22 -4.66
CA ILE A 79 -46.63 -49.77 -3.30
C ILE A 79 -47.37 -48.88 -2.31
N LEU A 80 -47.20 -47.55 -2.38
CA LEU A 80 -47.94 -46.58 -1.58
C LEU A 80 -49.45 -46.70 -1.83
N ALA A 81 -49.88 -46.61 -3.10
CA ALA A 81 -51.30 -46.74 -3.45
C ALA A 81 -51.92 -48.09 -3.02
N SER A 82 -51.13 -49.18 -2.95
CA SER A 82 -51.59 -50.46 -2.40
C SER A 82 -51.73 -50.45 -0.87
N LYS A 83 -50.84 -49.74 -0.16
CA LYS A 83 -50.93 -49.53 1.29
C LYS A 83 -52.10 -48.63 1.64
N ASP A 84 -52.30 -47.54 0.91
CA ASP A 84 -53.40 -46.59 1.13
C ASP A 84 -54.75 -47.30 0.98
N ARG A 85 -54.95 -48.07 -0.10
CA ARG A 85 -56.13 -48.95 -0.27
C ARG A 85 -56.30 -49.97 0.85
N LYS A 86 -55.20 -50.47 1.43
CA LYS A 86 -55.26 -51.43 2.55
C LYS A 86 -55.62 -50.73 3.86
N VAL A 87 -55.22 -49.47 4.05
CA VAL A 87 -55.67 -48.62 5.15
C VAL A 87 -57.16 -48.31 5.02
N GLU A 88 -57.64 -47.94 3.83
CA GLU A 88 -59.08 -47.75 3.56
C GLU A 88 -59.90 -49.02 3.85
N GLN A 89 -59.42 -50.20 3.42
CA GLN A 89 -60.07 -51.48 3.75
C GLN A 89 -60.15 -51.71 5.27
N LEU A 90 -59.05 -51.52 6.00
CA LEU A 90 -59.03 -51.73 7.46
C LEU A 90 -59.91 -50.71 8.19
N GLN A 91 -60.01 -49.47 7.71
CA GLN A 91 -60.92 -48.45 8.27
C GLN A 91 -62.38 -48.83 8.05
N ALA A 92 -62.73 -49.35 6.86
CA ALA A 92 -64.07 -49.85 6.59
C ALA A 92 -64.43 -51.08 7.44
N GLU A 93 -63.49 -52.02 7.62
CA GLU A 93 -63.66 -53.22 8.45
C GLU A 93 -63.83 -52.87 9.94
N VAL A 94 -63.10 -51.87 10.46
CA VAL A 94 -63.29 -51.33 11.82
C VAL A 94 -64.70 -50.74 11.98
N HIS A 95 -65.15 -49.90 11.04
CA HIS A 95 -66.49 -49.30 11.10
C HIS A 95 -67.62 -50.35 10.96
N GLU A 96 -67.40 -51.43 10.20
CA GLU A 96 -68.34 -52.56 10.14
C GLU A 96 -68.39 -53.33 11.47
N MET A 97 -67.25 -53.53 12.12
CA MET A 97 -67.17 -54.19 13.44
C MET A 97 -67.77 -53.34 14.56
N GLU A 98 -67.62 -52.01 14.54
CA GLU A 98 -68.30 -51.10 15.46
C GLU A 98 -69.83 -51.16 15.29
N SER A 99 -70.32 -51.21 14.05
CA SER A 99 -71.76 -51.40 13.75
C SER A 99 -72.30 -52.74 14.26
N LYS A 100 -71.57 -53.84 14.03
CA LYS A 100 -71.91 -55.18 14.57
C LYS A 100 -71.91 -55.21 16.09
N LEU A 101 -70.96 -54.53 16.74
CA LEU A 101 -70.90 -54.43 18.20
C LEU A 101 -72.13 -53.70 18.76
N LEU A 102 -72.54 -52.59 18.15
CA LEU A 102 -73.78 -51.87 18.51
C LEU A 102 -75.04 -52.74 18.33
N GLN A 103 -75.12 -53.51 17.24
CA GLN A 103 -76.24 -54.43 16.99
C GLN A 103 -76.31 -55.54 18.05
N LEU A 104 -75.19 -56.23 18.32
CA LEU A 104 -75.12 -57.29 19.34
C LEU A 104 -75.39 -56.74 20.76
N GLN A 105 -74.95 -55.51 21.06
CA GLN A 105 -75.21 -54.86 22.34
C GLN A 105 -76.70 -54.51 22.52
N ALA A 106 -77.44 -54.26 21.43
CA ALA A 106 -78.90 -54.15 21.44
C ALA A 106 -79.59 -55.52 21.53
N GLU A 107 -79.10 -56.54 20.82
CA GLU A 107 -79.66 -57.90 20.84
C GLU A 107 -79.53 -58.57 22.21
N VAL A 108 -78.37 -58.47 22.87
CA VAL A 108 -78.15 -58.97 24.25
C VAL A 108 -79.08 -58.26 25.26
N LYS A 109 -79.43 -56.99 25.00
CA LYS A 109 -80.39 -56.24 25.81
C LYS A 109 -81.83 -56.74 25.62
N LEU A 110 -82.16 -57.23 24.43
CA LEU A 110 -83.45 -57.87 24.09
C LEU A 110 -83.53 -59.31 24.63
N LEU A 111 -82.51 -60.14 24.41
CA LEU A 111 -82.49 -61.54 24.87
C LEU A 111 -82.60 -61.68 26.39
N ARG A 112 -82.08 -60.70 27.15
CA ARG A 112 -82.27 -60.57 28.61
C ARG A 112 -83.73 -60.37 29.05
N GLN A 113 -84.67 -60.08 28.13
CA GLN A 113 -86.09 -59.90 28.43
C GLN A 113 -86.94 -61.15 28.13
N SER A 114 -86.39 -62.17 27.46
CA SER A 114 -87.21 -63.17 26.73
C SER A 114 -87.09 -64.62 27.20
N HIS A 115 -86.39 -64.94 28.29
CA HIS A 115 -86.16 -66.33 28.73
C HIS A 115 -87.07 -66.76 29.90
N SER A 116 -88.09 -67.57 29.60
CA SER A 116 -88.88 -68.33 30.59
C SER A 116 -89.70 -69.47 29.92
N SER A 117 -89.65 -70.70 30.47
CA SER A 117 -90.51 -71.89 30.16
C SER A 117 -90.34 -72.55 28.76
N HIS A 118 -90.59 -73.85 28.45
CA HIS A 118 -90.62 -75.17 29.17
C HIS A 118 -90.49 -76.38 28.15
N GLN A 119 -90.81 -77.66 28.47
CA GLN A 119 -90.30 -78.89 27.75
C GLN A 119 -91.21 -80.20 27.79
N THR A 120 -90.96 -81.25 26.95
CA THR A 120 -91.23 -82.77 27.06
C THR A 120 -92.03 -83.57 25.95
N MET A 121 -92.24 -84.94 26.03
CA MET A 121 -92.26 -85.96 24.89
C MET A 121 -93.12 -87.32 24.99
N HIS A 122 -93.31 -88.11 23.87
CA HIS A 122 -93.41 -89.63 23.62
C HIS A 122 -94.52 -90.62 24.22
N SER A 123 -94.84 -91.90 23.79
CA SER A 123 -94.84 -92.74 22.51
C SER A 123 -95.39 -94.25 22.60
N GLU A 124 -95.71 -94.95 21.46
CA GLU A 124 -95.75 -96.44 21.05
C GLU A 124 -96.67 -97.55 21.75
N GLU A 125 -97.01 -98.84 21.31
CA GLU A 125 -96.97 -99.76 20.09
C GLU A 125 -97.94 -101.07 20.18
N VAL A 126 -97.93 -102.08 19.24
CA VAL A 126 -98.97 -103.18 18.98
C VAL A 126 -98.44 -104.68 18.84
N ASN A 127 -99.26 -105.77 18.63
CA ASN A 127 -98.82 -107.22 18.58
C ASN A 127 -99.73 -108.36 17.95
N ASN A 128 -99.12 -109.49 17.48
CA ASN A 128 -99.50 -110.95 17.39
C ASN A 128 -100.76 -111.55 16.62
N VAL A 129 -101.00 -112.90 16.40
CA VAL A 129 -100.25 -114.02 15.71
C VAL A 129 -101.03 -115.41 15.57
N THR A 130 -100.67 -116.31 14.61
CA THR A 130 -101.04 -117.78 14.40
C THR A 130 -102.46 -118.15 13.82
N LYS A 131 -102.90 -119.41 13.49
CA LYS A 131 -102.49 -120.85 13.71
C LYS A 131 -103.18 -121.88 12.73
N GLY A 132 -102.86 -123.21 12.73
CA GLY A 132 -103.57 -124.28 11.94
C GLY A 132 -103.08 -125.77 12.10
N THR A 133 -103.84 -126.79 11.63
CA THR A 133 -103.63 -128.31 11.64
C THR A 133 -104.77 -129.03 10.84
N HIS A 134 -104.91 -130.36 10.54
CA HIS A 134 -104.10 -131.61 10.31
C HIS A 134 -105.02 -132.74 9.71
N ASP A 135 -104.50 -133.83 9.09
CA ASP A 135 -105.24 -135.05 8.62
C ASP A 135 -104.30 -136.30 8.57
N SER A 136 -104.76 -137.52 8.94
CA SER A 136 -104.05 -138.22 10.04
C SER A 136 -103.41 -139.62 9.92
N PHE A 137 -103.46 -140.41 8.82
CA PHE A 137 -102.59 -141.62 8.72
C PHE A 137 -101.99 -141.96 7.35
N GLU A 138 -102.77 -142.12 6.27
CA GLU A 138 -102.17 -142.13 4.91
C GLU A 138 -101.76 -140.72 4.49
N VAL A 139 -102.57 -139.72 4.85
CA VAL A 139 -102.14 -138.31 4.84
C VAL A 139 -101.01 -138.08 5.84
N GLU A 140 -100.84 -138.89 6.89
CA GLU A 140 -99.69 -138.77 7.79
C GLU A 140 -98.42 -139.41 7.22
N ARG A 141 -98.46 -140.58 6.57
CA ARG A 141 -97.34 -141.14 5.80
C ARG A 141 -96.98 -140.22 4.63
N SER A 142 -97.96 -139.72 3.90
CA SER A 142 -97.77 -138.70 2.88
C SER A 142 -97.22 -137.41 3.48
N ASN A 143 -97.60 -137.03 4.71
CA ASN A 143 -96.99 -135.92 5.44
C ASN A 143 -95.57 -136.26 5.92
N TYR A 144 -95.22 -137.49 6.28
CA TYR A 144 -93.84 -137.86 6.62
C TYR A 144 -92.96 -137.87 5.37
N GLU A 145 -93.45 -138.36 4.23
CA GLU A 145 -92.77 -138.26 2.94
C GLU A 145 -92.66 -136.79 2.46
N LYS A 146 -93.71 -135.97 2.63
CA LYS A 146 -93.66 -134.50 2.38
C LYS A 146 -92.78 -133.76 3.37
N LYS A 147 -92.76 -134.12 4.66
CA LYS A 147 -91.87 -133.55 5.69
C LYS A 147 -90.42 -133.96 5.44
N LEU A 148 -90.17 -135.18 4.96
CA LEU A 148 -88.83 -135.66 4.59
C LEU A 148 -88.35 -134.96 3.31
N ALA A 149 -89.20 -134.82 2.30
CA ALA A 149 -88.92 -134.05 1.09
C ALA A 149 -88.74 -132.55 1.39
N ALA A 150 -89.55 -131.98 2.28
CA ALA A 150 -89.40 -130.60 2.76
C ALA A 150 -88.13 -130.43 3.58
N ALA A 151 -87.78 -131.36 4.47
CA ALA A 151 -86.53 -131.35 5.23
C ALA A 151 -85.30 -131.53 4.33
N TYR A 152 -85.38 -132.33 3.26
CA TYR A 152 -84.32 -132.37 2.24
C TYR A 152 -84.24 -131.07 1.44
N ALA A 153 -85.37 -130.48 1.04
CA ALA A 153 -85.41 -129.19 0.33
C ALA A 153 -84.93 -128.03 1.23
N GLU A 154 -85.23 -128.07 2.53
CA GLU A 154 -84.79 -127.11 3.54
C GLU A 154 -83.31 -127.30 3.87
N ARG A 155 -82.84 -128.53 4.06
CA ARG A 155 -81.41 -128.87 4.14
C ARG A 155 -80.67 -128.34 2.91
N ASP A 156 -81.21 -128.55 1.72
CA ASP A 156 -80.58 -128.13 0.47
C ASP A 156 -80.67 -126.62 0.25
N LYS A 157 -81.69 -125.95 0.79
CA LYS A 157 -81.78 -124.49 0.88
C LYS A 157 -80.73 -123.95 1.85
N VAL A 158 -80.67 -124.45 3.08
CA VAL A 158 -79.65 -124.10 4.08
C VAL A 158 -78.24 -124.38 3.55
N MET A 159 -78.02 -125.47 2.81
CA MET A 159 -76.72 -125.75 2.15
C MET A 159 -76.41 -124.78 1.01
N LYS A 160 -77.40 -124.21 0.31
CA LYS A 160 -77.21 -123.12 -0.67
C LYS A 160 -76.93 -121.79 0.04
N ASP A 161 -77.70 -121.47 1.08
CA ASP A 161 -77.56 -120.23 1.86
C ASP A 161 -76.24 -120.20 2.64
N LEU A 162 -75.79 -121.33 3.18
CA LEU A 162 -74.48 -121.50 3.85
C LEU A 162 -73.33 -121.41 2.83
N LYS A 163 -73.48 -121.99 1.63
CA LYS A 163 -72.52 -121.77 0.53
C LYS A 163 -72.45 -120.30 0.12
N ARG A 164 -73.60 -119.62 -0.01
CA ARG A 164 -73.68 -118.18 -0.32
C ARG A 164 -73.05 -117.33 0.79
N LEU A 165 -73.27 -117.66 2.06
CA LEU A 165 -72.66 -116.95 3.19
C LEU A 165 -71.14 -117.16 3.24
N ARG A 166 -70.65 -118.39 3.00
CA ARG A 166 -69.20 -118.64 2.86
C ARG A 166 -68.59 -117.89 1.69
N GLN A 167 -69.27 -117.87 0.55
CA GLN A 167 -68.84 -117.13 -0.64
C GLN A 167 -68.77 -115.62 -0.35
N HIS A 168 -69.82 -115.04 0.24
CA HIS A 168 -69.85 -113.62 0.63
C HIS A 168 -68.81 -113.27 1.71
N LEU A 169 -68.52 -114.17 2.66
CA LEU A 169 -67.46 -113.97 3.64
C LEU A 169 -66.07 -114.00 2.98
N LEU A 170 -65.84 -114.90 2.02
CA LEU A 170 -64.60 -114.98 1.25
C LEU A 170 -64.44 -113.76 0.33
N GLU A 171 -65.51 -113.32 -0.34
CA GLU A 171 -65.54 -112.09 -1.15
C GLU A 171 -65.26 -110.84 -0.28
N LYS A 172 -65.79 -110.79 0.95
CA LYS A 172 -65.48 -109.71 1.89
C LYS A 172 -64.03 -109.78 2.39
N GLU A 173 -63.52 -110.96 2.73
CA GLU A 173 -62.13 -111.16 3.17
C GLU A 173 -61.14 -110.78 2.05
N GLN A 174 -61.47 -111.11 0.79
CA GLN A 174 -60.73 -110.67 -0.40
C GLN A 174 -60.80 -109.16 -0.57
N ALA A 175 -61.99 -108.54 -0.54
CA ALA A 175 -62.14 -107.10 -0.67
C ALA A 175 -61.49 -106.29 0.47
N ASP A 176 -61.58 -106.77 1.72
CA ASP A 176 -60.87 -106.20 2.87
C ASP A 176 -59.35 -106.35 2.69
N SER A 177 -58.85 -107.48 2.17
CA SER A 177 -57.43 -107.69 1.87
C SER A 177 -56.92 -106.81 0.73
N GLU A 178 -57.68 -106.67 -0.35
CA GLU A 178 -57.38 -105.76 -1.46
C GLU A 178 -57.35 -104.31 -0.99
N LYS A 179 -58.29 -103.91 -0.11
CA LYS A 179 -58.30 -102.58 0.52
C LYS A 179 -57.07 -102.39 1.42
N MET A 180 -56.70 -103.38 2.24
CA MET A 180 -55.50 -103.29 3.08
C MET A 180 -54.22 -103.20 2.23
N GLU A 181 -54.16 -103.83 1.06
CA GLU A 181 -53.03 -103.68 0.12
C GLU A 181 -53.01 -102.28 -0.52
N GLN A 182 -54.17 -101.72 -0.88
CA GLN A 182 -54.31 -100.36 -1.40
C GLN A 182 -53.93 -99.30 -0.34
N ASP A 183 -54.43 -99.43 0.88
CA ASP A 183 -54.08 -98.57 2.01
C ASP A 183 -52.58 -98.64 2.31
N SER A 184 -51.98 -99.84 2.27
CA SER A 184 -50.53 -100.02 2.48
C SER A 184 -49.68 -99.36 1.40
N LYS A 185 -50.11 -99.42 0.12
CA LYS A 185 -49.45 -98.69 -0.99
C LYS A 185 -49.58 -97.18 -0.81
N LEU A 186 -50.76 -96.69 -0.43
CA LEU A 186 -50.99 -95.27 -0.17
C LEU A 186 -50.15 -94.74 0.99
N ILE A 187 -50.00 -95.51 2.08
CA ILE A 187 -49.12 -95.17 3.21
C ILE A 187 -47.67 -95.08 2.73
N ALA A 188 -47.16 -96.10 2.01
CA ALA A 188 -45.79 -96.09 1.50
C ALA A 188 -45.52 -94.90 0.55
N GLU A 189 -46.46 -94.58 -0.35
CA GLU A 189 -46.38 -93.40 -1.21
C GLU A 189 -46.36 -92.08 -0.42
N LEU A 190 -47.13 -91.98 0.67
CA LEU A 190 -47.16 -90.79 1.53
C LEU A 190 -45.88 -90.65 2.35
N GLU A 191 -45.33 -91.76 2.85
CA GLU A 191 -44.04 -91.80 3.54
C GLU A 191 -42.89 -91.41 2.59
N GLU A 192 -42.86 -91.92 1.35
CA GLU A 192 -41.87 -91.50 0.35
C GLU A 192 -41.96 -90.00 0.06
N LYS A 193 -43.17 -89.47 -0.17
CA LYS A 193 -43.40 -88.03 -0.43
C LYS A 193 -43.03 -87.15 0.77
N ALA A 194 -43.32 -87.60 1.99
CA ALA A 194 -42.92 -86.90 3.22
C ALA A 194 -41.40 -86.88 3.41
N ASN A 195 -40.73 -88.03 3.23
CA ASN A 195 -39.28 -88.14 3.32
C ASN A 195 -38.57 -87.29 2.24
N ALA A 196 -39.06 -87.33 0.99
CA ALA A 196 -38.54 -86.50 -0.09
C ALA A 196 -38.71 -85.00 0.19
N SER A 197 -39.87 -84.59 0.73
CA SER A 197 -40.13 -83.21 1.13
C SER A 197 -39.21 -82.76 2.29
N MET A 198 -38.96 -83.63 3.28
CA MET A 198 -38.07 -83.35 4.40
C MET A 198 -36.60 -83.21 3.97
N VAL A 199 -36.13 -84.05 3.03
CA VAL A 199 -34.79 -83.93 2.44
C VAL A 199 -34.66 -82.62 1.63
N GLN A 200 -35.70 -82.25 0.86
CA GLN A 200 -35.72 -80.97 0.15
C GLN A 200 -35.70 -79.77 1.09
N ALA A 201 -36.47 -79.80 2.19
CA ALA A 201 -36.47 -78.76 3.21
C ALA A 201 -35.08 -78.60 3.85
N MET A 202 -34.46 -79.70 4.29
CA MET A 202 -33.11 -79.69 4.87
C MET A 202 -32.05 -79.15 3.87
N GLN A 203 -32.16 -79.49 2.58
CA GLN A 203 -31.25 -78.96 1.56
C GLN A 203 -31.46 -77.46 1.32
N LEU A 204 -32.70 -76.97 1.36
CA LEU A 204 -33.03 -75.55 1.24
C LEU A 204 -32.54 -74.77 2.48
N GLU A 205 -32.71 -75.29 3.69
CA GLU A 205 -32.17 -74.72 4.92
C GLU A 205 -30.64 -74.65 4.89
N GLN A 206 -29.97 -75.72 4.46
CA GLN A 206 -28.50 -75.72 4.30
C GLN A 206 -28.04 -74.68 3.26
N ASN A 207 -28.74 -74.58 2.13
CA ASN A 207 -28.43 -73.60 1.09
C ASN A 207 -28.65 -72.16 1.58
N LEU A 208 -29.72 -71.92 2.35
CA LEU A 208 -30.05 -70.63 2.96
C LEU A 208 -29.00 -70.24 4.01
N ALA A 209 -28.61 -71.16 4.90
CA ALA A 209 -27.55 -70.93 5.88
C ALA A 209 -26.21 -70.56 5.21
N GLN A 210 -25.83 -71.28 4.15
CA GLN A 210 -24.64 -70.93 3.36
C GLN A 210 -24.77 -69.58 2.65
N ALA A 211 -25.96 -69.20 2.17
CA ALA A 211 -26.19 -67.91 1.53
C ALA A 211 -26.07 -66.76 2.53
N LEU A 212 -26.67 -66.90 3.72
CA LEU A 212 -26.53 -65.92 4.82
C LEU A 212 -25.08 -65.78 5.29
N GLN A 213 -24.34 -66.89 5.42
CA GLN A 213 -22.92 -66.83 5.78
C GLN A 213 -22.11 -66.08 4.70
N LYS A 214 -22.28 -66.42 3.42
CA LYS A 214 -21.61 -65.72 2.31
C LYS A 214 -21.97 -64.23 2.28
N GLN A 215 -23.22 -63.87 2.60
CA GLN A 215 -23.66 -62.48 2.69
C GLN A 215 -23.01 -61.74 3.86
N ALA A 216 -22.89 -62.38 5.03
CA ALA A 216 -22.19 -61.83 6.20
C ALA A 216 -20.69 -61.63 5.91
N ASP A 217 -20.01 -62.65 5.36
CA ASP A 217 -18.59 -62.59 4.97
C ASP A 217 -18.31 -61.45 3.98
N MET A 218 -19.22 -61.22 3.01
CA MET A 218 -19.12 -60.13 2.05
C MET A 218 -19.39 -58.77 2.70
N SER A 219 -20.39 -58.68 3.59
CA SER A 219 -20.70 -57.45 4.33
C SER A 219 -19.54 -57.03 5.24
N GLN A 220 -18.87 -57.99 5.90
CA GLN A 220 -17.68 -57.72 6.70
C GLN A 220 -16.55 -57.17 5.83
N LYS A 221 -16.21 -57.83 4.72
CA LYS A 221 -15.15 -57.39 3.79
C LYS A 221 -15.42 -56.00 3.21
N PHE A 222 -16.67 -55.67 2.91
CA PHE A 222 -17.04 -54.31 2.49
C PHE A 222 -16.88 -53.29 3.63
N SER A 223 -17.18 -53.64 4.89
CA SER A 223 -16.91 -52.76 6.05
C SER A 223 -15.41 -52.53 6.23
N GLU A 224 -14.61 -53.59 6.23
CA GLU A 224 -13.14 -53.52 6.34
C GLU A 224 -12.52 -52.67 5.22
N GLN A 225 -12.98 -52.83 3.97
CA GLN A 225 -12.53 -52.03 2.84
C GLN A 225 -12.96 -50.56 2.95
N LEU A 226 -14.18 -50.29 3.43
CA LEU A 226 -14.69 -48.94 3.68
C LEU A 226 -13.92 -48.24 4.81
N GLU A 227 -13.60 -48.94 5.89
CA GLU A 227 -12.75 -48.44 6.98
C GLU A 227 -11.33 -48.16 6.50
N ALA A 228 -10.71 -49.07 5.75
CA ALA A 228 -9.39 -48.87 5.17
C ALA A 228 -9.36 -47.65 4.22
N SER A 229 -10.39 -47.48 3.39
CA SER A 229 -10.55 -46.30 2.52
C SER A 229 -10.71 -45.01 3.33
N ASN A 230 -11.55 -45.02 4.37
CA ASN A 230 -11.74 -43.87 5.27
C ASN A 230 -10.44 -43.49 6.01
N GLN A 231 -9.65 -44.47 6.46
CA GLN A 231 -8.33 -44.24 7.06
C GLN A 231 -7.37 -43.60 6.05
N GLN A 232 -7.34 -44.07 4.79
CA GLN A 232 -6.54 -43.44 3.72
C GLN A 232 -6.99 -42.00 3.44
N ILE A 233 -8.30 -41.74 3.38
CA ILE A 233 -8.86 -40.38 3.22
C ILE A 233 -8.44 -39.47 4.38
N ILE A 234 -8.43 -39.96 5.63
CA ILE A 234 -7.96 -39.20 6.79
C ILE A 234 -6.46 -38.90 6.69
N VAL A 235 -5.63 -39.87 6.29
CA VAL A 235 -4.19 -39.67 6.08
C VAL A 235 -3.91 -38.66 4.95
N LEU A 236 -4.64 -38.74 3.84
CA LEU A 236 -4.53 -37.79 2.72
C LEU A 236 -4.98 -36.38 3.13
N LYS A 237 -6.09 -36.24 3.88
CA LYS A 237 -6.52 -34.95 4.44
C LYS A 237 -5.48 -34.34 5.39
N ARG A 238 -4.84 -35.13 6.25
CA ARG A 238 -3.72 -34.67 7.10
C ARG A 238 -2.51 -34.23 6.29
N LYS A 239 -2.12 -34.99 5.25
CA LYS A 239 -1.02 -34.61 4.33
C LYS A 239 -1.33 -33.32 3.57
N LEU A 240 -2.56 -33.14 3.10
CA LEU A 240 -3.02 -31.93 2.43
C LEU A 240 -2.97 -30.71 3.37
N ALA A 241 -3.50 -30.84 4.60
CA ALA A 241 -3.45 -29.77 5.60
C ALA A 241 -2.00 -29.37 5.96
N ALA A 242 -1.11 -30.35 6.14
CA ALA A 242 0.31 -30.08 6.37
C ALA A 242 0.97 -29.35 5.19
N CYS A 243 0.64 -29.72 3.94
CA CYS A 243 1.10 -29.05 2.74
C CYS A 243 0.59 -27.60 2.65
N MET A 244 -0.70 -27.37 2.93
CA MET A 244 -1.28 -26.02 2.99
C MET A 244 -0.57 -25.14 4.02
N SER A 245 -0.39 -25.60 5.26
CA SER A 245 0.32 -24.85 6.30
C SER A 245 1.80 -24.58 5.96
N ALA A 246 2.43 -25.45 5.18
CA ALA A 246 3.79 -25.23 4.68
C ALA A 246 3.84 -24.17 3.57
N SER A 247 2.81 -24.10 2.72
CA SER A 247 2.64 -22.99 1.76
C SER A 247 2.41 -21.68 2.49
N GLU A 248 1.44 -21.63 3.40
CA GLU A 248 1.09 -20.44 4.19
C GLU A 248 2.31 -19.89 4.95
N SER A 249 3.15 -20.77 5.52
CA SER A 249 4.44 -20.38 6.10
C SER A 249 5.36 -19.72 5.07
N LYS A 250 5.53 -20.32 3.88
CA LYS A 250 6.39 -19.79 2.81
C LYS A 250 5.85 -18.48 2.22
N ASP A 251 4.54 -18.34 2.09
CA ASP A 251 3.89 -17.10 1.66
C ASP A 251 4.13 -15.97 2.69
N SER A 252 4.11 -16.29 4.00
CA SER A 252 4.48 -15.33 5.05
C SER A 252 5.99 -14.97 5.05
N GLU A 253 6.88 -15.91 4.75
CA GLU A 253 8.32 -15.67 4.57
C GLU A 253 8.57 -14.76 3.36
N LEU A 254 7.91 -15.01 2.23
CA LEU A 254 8.01 -14.18 1.02
C LEU A 254 7.49 -12.76 1.25
N LEU A 255 6.38 -12.58 1.96
CA LEU A 255 5.85 -11.26 2.32
C LEU A 255 6.81 -10.49 3.24
N ASN A 256 7.42 -11.18 4.22
CA ASN A 256 8.44 -10.59 5.10
C ASN A 256 9.70 -10.17 4.30
N LEU A 257 10.20 -11.03 3.40
CA LEU A 257 11.32 -10.71 2.52
C LEU A 257 10.99 -9.55 1.57
N GLN A 258 9.77 -9.47 1.04
CA GLN A 258 9.32 -8.35 0.22
C GLN A 258 9.27 -7.04 1.02
N ALA A 259 8.81 -7.08 2.27
CA ALA A 259 8.82 -5.92 3.17
C ALA A 259 10.25 -5.47 3.50
N ALA A 260 11.15 -6.41 3.81
CA ALA A 260 12.57 -6.13 4.07
C ALA A 260 13.30 -5.55 2.85
N LEU A 261 13.01 -6.05 1.64
CA LEU A 261 13.52 -5.48 0.39
C LEU A 261 12.96 -4.08 0.14
N GLY A 262 11.66 -3.85 0.39
CA GLY A 262 11.04 -2.52 0.31
C GLY A 262 11.69 -1.51 1.26
N GLN A 263 11.96 -1.92 2.50
CA GLN A 263 12.71 -1.12 3.47
C GLN A 263 14.15 -0.83 3.00
N TYR A 264 14.85 -1.84 2.48
CA TYR A 264 16.21 -1.66 1.94
C TYR A 264 16.25 -0.67 0.76
N TYR A 265 15.28 -0.71 -0.16
CA TYR A 265 15.19 0.27 -1.24
C TYR A 265 14.93 1.69 -0.71
N ALA A 266 14.06 1.85 0.29
CA ALA A 266 13.83 3.15 0.93
C ALA A 266 15.08 3.68 1.68
N GLU A 267 15.86 2.79 2.32
CA GLU A 267 17.13 3.14 2.96
C GLU A 267 18.21 3.52 1.93
N CYS A 268 18.29 2.81 0.80
CA CYS A 268 19.14 3.20 -0.33
C CYS A 268 18.78 4.58 -0.87
N GLU A 269 17.49 4.86 -1.09
CA GLU A 269 17.07 6.18 -1.59
C GLU A 269 17.37 7.30 -0.57
N ALA A 270 17.12 7.06 0.72
CA ALA A 270 17.48 8.00 1.79
C ALA A 270 18.99 8.26 1.85
N LYS A 271 19.81 7.22 1.69
CA LYS A 271 21.27 7.32 1.62
C LYS A 271 21.75 8.11 0.40
N ASP A 272 21.14 7.91 -0.77
CA ASP A 272 21.52 8.64 -1.99
C ASP A 272 21.11 10.13 -1.90
N ARG A 273 19.94 10.43 -1.32
CA ARG A 273 19.55 11.80 -0.95
C ARG A 273 20.60 12.45 -0.02
N LEU A 274 20.93 11.82 1.10
CA LEU A 274 21.99 12.29 2.02
C LEU A 274 23.36 12.44 1.35
N HIS A 275 23.70 11.58 0.38
CA HIS A 275 24.95 11.70 -0.39
C HIS A 275 24.92 12.92 -1.33
N THR A 276 23.79 13.19 -1.99
CA THR A 276 23.64 14.41 -2.81
C THR A 276 23.68 15.68 -1.97
N GLU A 277 22.99 15.73 -0.83
CA GLU A 277 23.06 16.81 0.16
C GLU A 277 24.51 17.05 0.63
N LEU A 278 25.21 16.00 1.07
CA LEU A 278 26.62 16.05 1.47
C LEU A 278 27.53 16.56 0.34
N SER A 279 27.25 16.18 -0.91
CA SER A 279 27.98 16.70 -2.08
C SER A 279 27.71 18.19 -2.34
N SER A 280 26.53 18.70 -1.98
CA SER A 280 26.20 20.13 -2.10
C SER A 280 26.87 20.94 -1.00
N ALA A 281 26.79 20.49 0.26
CA ALA A 281 27.46 21.11 1.40
C ALA A 281 28.99 21.17 1.23
N ARG A 282 29.61 20.15 0.62
CA ARG A 282 31.03 20.20 0.22
C ARG A 282 31.31 21.31 -0.79
N LYS A 283 30.52 21.42 -1.87
CA LYS A 283 30.67 22.50 -2.87
C LYS A 283 30.46 23.89 -2.28
N GLU A 284 29.65 24.03 -1.24
CA GLU A 284 29.47 25.29 -0.52
C GLU A 284 30.65 25.60 0.42
N LEU A 285 31.17 24.59 1.12
CA LEU A 285 32.40 24.71 1.89
C LEU A 285 33.61 25.08 1.00
N ASP A 286 33.72 24.49 -0.19
CA ASP A 286 34.77 24.82 -1.17
C ASP A 286 34.64 26.28 -1.65
N LYS A 287 33.43 26.75 -1.99
CA LYS A 287 33.17 28.16 -2.34
C LYS A 287 33.54 29.12 -1.20
N LEU A 288 33.17 28.80 0.04
CA LEU A 288 33.48 29.63 1.21
C LEU A 288 34.98 29.63 1.51
N SER A 289 35.66 28.49 1.31
CA SER A 289 37.12 28.36 1.38
C SER A 289 37.82 29.25 0.35
N ASP A 290 37.36 29.26 -0.90
CA ASP A 290 37.93 30.11 -1.95
C ASP A 290 37.62 31.60 -1.74
N GLN A 291 36.42 31.96 -1.26
CA GLN A 291 36.10 33.34 -0.84
C GLN A 291 37.00 33.80 0.31
N LEU A 292 37.28 32.92 1.29
CA LEU A 292 38.18 33.22 2.41
C LEU A 292 39.63 33.41 1.94
N LYS A 293 40.11 32.61 0.99
CA LYS A 293 41.44 32.81 0.35
C LYS A 293 41.51 34.17 -0.35
N ILE A 294 40.52 34.50 -1.18
CA ILE A 294 40.47 35.78 -1.90
C ILE A 294 40.44 36.97 -0.92
N ALA A 295 39.66 36.88 0.16
CA ALA A 295 39.61 37.91 1.20
C ALA A 295 40.94 38.03 1.97
N ASN A 296 41.59 36.91 2.29
CA ASN A 296 42.92 36.88 2.91
C ASN A 296 43.99 37.50 1.99
N ASP A 297 44.03 37.12 0.71
CA ASP A 297 45.01 37.63 -0.23
C ASP A 297 44.85 39.14 -0.46
N ALA A 298 43.59 39.61 -0.57
CA ALA A 298 43.26 41.04 -0.59
C ALA A 298 43.67 41.76 0.70
N MET A 299 43.52 41.13 1.87
CA MET A 299 44.02 41.67 3.14
C MET A 299 45.55 41.80 3.13
N THR A 300 46.29 40.77 2.69
CA THR A 300 47.77 40.88 2.59
C THR A 300 48.21 41.94 1.58
N LEU A 301 47.42 42.21 0.53
CA LEU A 301 47.70 43.31 -0.40
C LEU A 301 47.48 44.67 0.28
N LYS A 302 46.42 44.83 1.08
CA LYS A 302 46.17 46.07 1.84
C LYS A 302 47.16 46.30 2.97
N ASP A 303 47.66 45.27 3.64
CA ASP A 303 48.75 45.43 4.59
C ASP A 303 50.08 45.81 3.91
N LYS A 304 50.38 45.28 2.71
CA LYS A 304 51.52 45.74 1.89
C LYS A 304 51.36 47.19 1.44
N GLU A 305 50.20 47.58 0.89
CA GLU A 305 49.93 48.98 0.51
C GLU A 305 50.11 49.94 1.69
N LYS A 306 49.67 49.54 2.88
CA LYS A 306 49.80 50.27 4.15
C LYS A 306 51.26 50.36 4.60
N GLU A 307 52.05 49.30 4.48
CA GLU A 307 53.50 49.32 4.75
C GLU A 307 54.24 50.25 3.78
N ASP A 308 53.91 50.18 2.49
CA ASP A 308 54.37 51.09 1.42
C ASP A 308 54.08 52.56 1.75
N ILE A 309 52.87 52.86 2.27
CA ILE A 309 52.45 54.20 2.69
C ILE A 309 53.21 54.64 3.95
N LEU A 310 53.44 53.74 4.91
CA LEU A 310 54.20 54.02 6.13
C LEU A 310 55.69 54.29 5.83
N GLU A 311 56.31 53.57 4.90
CA GLU A 311 57.69 53.89 4.46
C GLU A 311 57.73 55.25 3.74
N LYS A 312 56.78 55.51 2.83
CA LYS A 312 56.67 56.81 2.14
C LYS A 312 56.52 57.95 3.15
N LEU A 313 55.65 57.80 4.15
CA LEU A 313 55.46 58.73 5.26
C LEU A 313 56.75 58.93 6.07
N ALA A 314 57.44 57.85 6.46
CA ALA A 314 58.71 57.93 7.19
C ALA A 314 59.81 58.64 6.37
N SER A 315 59.87 58.39 5.05
CA SER A 315 60.80 59.06 4.14
C SER A 315 60.52 60.57 4.03
N GLN A 316 59.23 60.96 3.99
CA GLN A 316 58.81 62.36 3.98
C GLN A 316 59.10 63.03 5.33
N GLN A 317 58.82 62.37 6.45
CA GLN A 317 59.12 62.86 7.79
C GLN A 317 60.63 63.07 8.01
N LYS A 318 61.48 62.19 7.45
CA LYS A 318 62.94 62.36 7.45
C LYS A 318 63.40 63.54 6.59
N LYS A 319 62.82 63.74 5.40
CA LYS A 319 63.09 64.92 4.55
C LYS A 319 62.62 66.22 5.23
N PHE A 320 61.48 66.17 5.92
CA PHE A 320 60.94 67.30 6.67
C PHE A 320 61.82 67.66 7.87
N SER A 321 62.28 66.70 8.66
CA SER A 321 63.18 66.98 9.79
C SER A 321 64.55 67.51 9.32
N GLN A 322 65.11 66.99 8.22
CA GLN A 322 66.31 67.53 7.59
C GLN A 322 66.10 68.97 7.06
N SER A 323 64.97 69.25 6.40
CA SER A 323 64.64 70.61 5.94
C SER A 323 64.38 71.57 7.11
N GLN A 324 63.81 71.10 8.21
CA GLN A 324 63.64 71.86 9.45
C GLN A 324 65.00 72.17 10.11
N GLU A 325 65.94 71.22 10.10
CA GLU A 325 67.30 71.44 10.60
C GLU A 325 68.08 72.44 9.72
N GLN A 326 67.98 72.31 8.39
CA GLN A 326 68.52 73.30 7.44
C GLN A 326 67.92 74.69 7.68
N ARG A 327 66.61 74.77 7.93
CA ARG A 327 65.94 76.04 8.26
C ARG A 327 66.48 76.64 9.55
N ARG A 328 66.63 75.85 10.63
CA ARG A 328 67.25 76.31 11.89
C ARG A 328 68.67 76.82 11.70
N LYS A 329 69.46 76.20 10.82
CA LYS A 329 70.82 76.67 10.47
C LYS A 329 70.76 78.02 9.76
N LEU A 330 69.93 78.15 8.72
CA LEU A 330 69.73 79.42 8.02
C LEU A 330 69.16 80.52 8.93
N GLU A 331 68.27 80.19 9.87
CA GLU A 331 67.77 81.10 10.91
C GLU A 331 68.91 81.57 11.84
N ALA A 332 69.79 80.66 12.27
CA ALA A 332 70.97 80.99 13.07
C ALA A 332 71.99 81.84 12.29
N ASP A 333 72.24 81.53 11.02
CA ASP A 333 73.12 82.29 10.12
C ASP A 333 72.57 83.70 9.86
N VAL A 334 71.26 83.83 9.61
CA VAL A 334 70.59 85.14 9.46
C VAL A 334 70.67 85.95 10.76
N LEU A 335 70.53 85.31 11.93
CA LEU A 335 70.74 85.98 13.23
C LEU A 335 72.21 86.37 13.46
N MET A 336 73.17 85.58 13.00
CA MET A 336 74.59 85.90 13.05
C MET A 336 74.94 87.07 12.12
N MET A 337 74.45 87.06 10.88
CA MET A 337 74.62 88.15 9.91
C MET A 337 73.95 89.44 10.39
N ARG A 338 72.75 89.37 11.01
CA ARG A 338 72.10 90.53 11.65
C ARG A 338 72.98 91.11 12.76
N ARG A 339 73.48 90.29 13.69
CA ARG A 339 74.41 90.76 14.74
C ARG A 339 75.70 91.36 14.19
N ALA A 340 76.28 90.76 13.15
CA ALA A 340 77.48 91.28 12.51
C ALA A 340 77.23 92.63 11.80
N LEU A 341 76.04 92.81 11.21
CA LEU A 341 75.59 94.05 10.60
C LEU A 341 75.25 95.13 11.65
N GLU A 342 74.63 94.75 12.77
CA GLU A 342 74.40 95.63 13.93
C GLU A 342 75.74 96.10 14.52
N GLN A 343 76.74 95.22 14.62
CA GLN A 343 78.11 95.55 15.04
C GLN A 343 78.84 96.46 14.03
N SER A 344 78.69 96.22 12.72
CA SER A 344 79.35 97.06 11.71
C SER A 344 78.69 98.44 11.60
N LEU A 345 77.36 98.55 11.71
CA LEU A 345 76.64 99.82 11.86
C LEU A 345 77.02 100.54 13.16
N SER A 346 77.17 99.82 14.28
CA SER A 346 77.63 100.41 15.55
C SER A 346 79.06 100.95 15.45
N ARG A 347 79.94 100.26 14.70
CA ARG A 347 81.30 100.73 14.39
C ARG A 347 81.27 101.94 13.46
N LEU A 348 80.42 101.93 12.42
CA LEU A 348 80.25 103.04 11.48
C LEU A 348 79.77 104.30 12.23
N ASN A 349 78.70 104.20 13.01
CA ASN A 349 78.17 105.31 13.81
C ASN A 349 79.21 105.86 14.81
N ARG A 350 80.03 104.99 15.43
CA ARG A 350 81.15 105.45 16.27
C ARG A 350 82.23 106.19 15.48
N MET A 351 82.50 105.79 14.24
CA MET A 351 83.49 106.44 13.38
C MET A 351 82.95 107.70 12.66
N SER A 352 81.63 107.84 12.50
CA SER A 352 80.98 109.01 11.89
C SER A 352 80.51 110.08 12.88
N SER A 353 80.66 109.85 14.19
CA SER A 353 80.26 110.81 15.24
C SER A 353 81.38 111.75 15.69
N ASP A 354 82.61 111.55 15.24
CA ASP A 354 83.82 112.17 15.83
C ASP A 354 84.46 113.24 14.91
N SER A 355 83.99 113.40 13.67
CA SER A 355 84.59 114.35 12.71
C SER A 355 83.66 114.80 11.58
N ASP A 356 82.68 115.66 11.87
CA ASP A 356 82.21 116.71 10.93
C ASP A 356 81.24 117.72 11.60
N PHE A 357 80.93 118.82 10.90
CA PHE A 357 79.91 119.84 11.25
C PHE A 357 80.14 120.79 12.45
N HIS A 358 81.38 121.09 12.84
CA HIS A 358 81.70 122.23 13.72
C HIS A 358 82.67 123.22 13.05
N VAL A 359 82.11 124.16 12.25
CA VAL A 359 82.85 125.35 11.79
C VAL A 359 83.06 126.28 12.99
N ASP A 360 84.32 126.60 13.34
CA ASP A 360 84.63 127.44 14.51
C ASP A 360 83.94 128.81 14.41
N ARG A 361 83.07 129.09 15.38
CA ARG A 361 82.35 130.37 15.55
C ARG A 361 83.29 131.58 15.49
N ARG A 362 84.56 131.46 15.90
CA ARG A 362 85.57 132.52 15.79
C ARG A 362 85.91 132.85 14.34
N ILE A 363 85.96 131.87 13.44
CA ILE A 363 86.23 132.06 12.01
C ILE A 363 85.05 132.81 11.37
N VAL A 364 83.81 132.37 11.65
CA VAL A 364 82.58 133.01 11.15
C VAL A 364 82.48 134.47 11.62
N ILE A 365 82.72 134.74 12.92
CA ILE A 365 82.74 136.11 13.46
C ILE A 365 83.84 136.95 12.78
N LYS A 366 85.04 136.40 12.58
CA LYS A 366 86.17 137.14 11.99
C LYS A 366 85.90 137.51 10.53
N LEU A 367 85.29 136.61 9.76
CA LEU A 367 84.83 136.89 8.39
C LEU A 367 83.79 138.03 8.36
N LEU A 368 82.80 137.99 9.27
CA LEU A 368 81.77 139.03 9.40
C LEU A 368 82.38 140.41 9.73
N VAL A 369 83.33 140.46 10.66
CA VAL A 369 84.06 141.69 10.99
C VAL A 369 84.86 142.21 9.80
N THR A 370 85.56 141.35 9.03
CA THR A 370 86.31 141.82 7.85
C THR A 370 85.41 142.30 6.71
N TYR A 371 84.20 141.73 6.54
CA TYR A 371 83.23 142.19 5.54
C TYR A 371 82.76 143.63 5.80
N PHE A 372 82.43 143.96 7.06
CA PHE A 372 82.04 145.32 7.42
C PHE A 372 83.22 146.31 7.43
N GLN A 373 84.42 145.88 7.84
CA GLN A 373 85.59 146.77 7.90
C GLN A 373 86.19 147.12 6.52
N ARG A 374 86.06 146.26 5.51
CA ARG A 374 86.69 146.45 4.18
C ARG A 374 85.67 146.75 3.07
N GLN A 375 84.75 147.70 3.34
CA GLN A 375 83.81 148.27 2.35
C GLN A 375 83.11 147.22 1.45
N GLN A 376 82.45 146.23 2.06
CA GLN A 376 81.54 145.29 1.40
C GLN A 376 82.17 144.46 0.25
N SER A 377 83.44 144.05 0.37
CA SER A 377 84.13 143.24 -0.64
C SER A 377 83.42 141.89 -0.90
N ARG A 378 82.94 141.69 -2.14
CA ARG A 378 82.23 140.47 -2.61
C ARG A 378 83.00 139.16 -2.39
N GLU A 379 84.33 139.19 -2.46
CA GLU A 379 85.20 138.00 -2.29
C GLU A 379 85.07 137.36 -0.90
N VAL A 380 84.94 138.18 0.14
CA VAL A 380 84.74 137.69 1.52
C VAL A 380 83.36 137.04 1.67
N LEU A 381 82.37 137.54 0.95
CA LEU A 381 81.01 137.03 0.94
C LEU A 381 80.88 135.70 0.16
N ASP A 382 81.60 135.54 -0.96
CA ASP A 382 81.73 134.25 -1.65
C ASP A 382 82.36 133.20 -0.73
N LEU A 383 83.49 133.56 -0.09
CA LEU A 383 84.19 132.68 0.86
C LEU A 383 83.31 132.29 2.06
N MET A 384 82.52 133.23 2.61
CA MET A 384 81.49 132.92 3.61
C MET A 384 80.51 131.89 3.08
N SER A 385 79.90 132.11 1.92
CA SER A 385 78.89 131.21 1.36
C SER A 385 79.40 129.78 1.17
N ARG A 386 80.70 129.66 0.86
CA ARG A 386 81.42 128.40 0.64
C ARG A 386 81.81 127.69 1.93
N MET A 387 82.13 128.43 3.00
CA MET A 387 82.48 127.87 4.33
C MET A 387 81.26 127.61 5.22
N LEU A 388 80.16 128.35 5.05
CA LEU A 388 78.90 128.17 5.77
C LEU A 388 77.92 127.21 5.06
N GLY A 389 78.22 126.83 3.81
CA GLY A 389 77.42 125.86 3.05
C GLY A 389 76.07 126.39 2.55
N PHE A 390 75.97 127.69 2.26
CA PHE A 390 74.73 128.30 1.78
C PHE A 390 74.21 127.60 0.50
N SER A 391 72.89 127.44 0.38
CA SER A 391 72.26 126.95 -0.86
C SER A 391 72.50 127.94 -2.01
N ASP A 392 72.35 127.50 -3.26
CA ASP A 392 72.49 128.41 -4.40
C ASP A 392 71.36 129.46 -4.47
N GLU A 393 70.21 129.18 -3.83
CA GLU A 393 69.10 130.13 -3.65
C GLU A 393 69.46 131.20 -2.60
N GLU A 394 70.12 130.80 -1.51
CA GLU A 394 70.66 131.73 -0.51
C GLU A 394 71.78 132.60 -1.11
N LYS A 395 72.68 132.02 -1.91
CA LYS A 395 73.69 132.79 -2.69
C LYS A 395 73.03 133.77 -3.67
N GLN A 396 71.86 133.44 -4.21
CA GLN A 396 71.10 134.33 -5.07
C GLN A 396 70.46 135.48 -4.28
N ALA A 397 69.90 135.20 -3.09
CA ALA A 397 69.33 136.21 -2.19
C ALA A 397 70.36 137.24 -1.68
N ILE A 398 71.63 136.83 -1.49
CA ILE A 398 72.74 137.72 -1.09
C ILE A 398 73.57 138.20 -2.31
N GLY A 399 73.02 138.07 -3.53
CA GLY A 399 73.51 138.78 -4.71
C GLY A 399 74.80 138.26 -5.34
N LEU A 400 75.10 136.96 -5.24
CA LEU A 400 76.30 136.32 -5.83
C LEU A 400 76.04 135.52 -7.12
N ALA A 401 74.84 134.97 -7.33
CA ALA A 401 74.59 133.96 -8.38
C ALA A 401 73.96 134.51 -9.68
N GLN A 402 74.76 134.63 -10.76
CA GLN A 402 74.25 134.89 -12.13
C GLN A 402 75.23 134.42 -13.25
N GLN A 403 75.24 133.11 -13.59
CA GLN A 403 75.56 132.47 -14.91
C GLN A 403 75.89 130.96 -14.76
N GLY A 404 75.33 130.07 -15.61
CA GLY A 404 75.79 128.66 -15.76
C GLY A 404 74.67 127.57 -15.80
N ALA A 405 74.92 126.45 -16.50
CA ALA A 405 74.08 125.22 -16.52
C ALA A 405 74.75 124.06 -17.32
N GLY A 406 74.41 122.77 -17.07
CA GLY A 406 74.74 121.67 -18.01
C GLY A 406 74.68 120.18 -17.58
N LYS A 407 73.63 119.45 -18.05
CA LYS A 407 73.58 118.07 -18.65
C LYS A 407 74.14 116.78 -17.96
N GLY A 408 73.31 115.72 -17.89
CA GLY A 408 73.64 114.25 -17.79
C GLY A 408 72.59 113.43 -16.99
N VAL A 409 72.05 112.24 -17.34
CA VAL A 409 72.15 111.25 -18.46
C VAL A 409 73.41 110.34 -18.41
N VAL A 410 73.44 108.98 -18.60
CA VAL A 410 72.74 108.02 -19.51
C VAL A 410 72.66 106.54 -18.98
N ARG A 411 71.70 105.71 -19.49
CA ARG A 411 71.69 104.22 -19.80
C ARG A 411 72.25 103.17 -18.78
N GLY A 412 71.73 101.93 -18.67
CA GLY A 412 70.53 101.27 -19.22
C GLY A 412 70.77 100.17 -20.27
N VAL A 413 70.49 98.90 -19.96
CA VAL A 413 70.38 97.77 -20.93
C VAL A 413 69.37 96.71 -20.44
N LEU A 414 68.46 96.25 -21.30
CA LEU A 414 67.55 95.11 -21.04
C LEU A 414 67.06 94.48 -22.36
N GLY A 415 67.19 93.15 -22.49
CA GLY A 415 66.47 92.31 -23.45
C GLY A 415 67.05 92.13 -24.87
N LEU A 416 67.06 90.86 -25.33
CA LEU A 416 66.96 90.46 -26.74
C LEU A 416 66.47 88.98 -26.81
N PRO A 417 65.42 88.63 -27.56
CA PRO A 417 64.89 87.26 -27.65
C PRO A 417 65.19 86.57 -29.00
N GLY A 418 65.14 85.22 -29.03
CA GLY A 418 65.29 84.40 -30.25
C GLY A 418 64.52 83.08 -30.18
N ARG A 419 64.00 82.60 -31.32
CA ARG A 419 63.09 81.44 -31.48
C ARG A 419 63.30 80.86 -32.91
N PHE A 420 62.99 79.61 -33.26
CA PHE A 420 62.33 78.46 -32.61
C PHE A 420 63.04 77.15 -33.03
N VAL A 421 62.77 76.02 -32.35
CA VAL A 421 62.33 74.71 -32.91
C VAL A 421 62.39 73.64 -31.80
N GLY A 422 61.38 72.77 -31.75
CA GLY A 422 61.24 71.69 -30.75
C GLY A 422 59.88 71.71 -30.06
N SER A 423 59.06 70.69 -30.31
CA SER A 423 57.68 70.61 -29.80
C SER A 423 57.59 69.64 -28.61
N LEU A 424 56.96 70.06 -27.51
CA LEU A 424 55.79 69.36 -26.94
C LEU A 424 55.09 70.21 -25.84
N LEU A 425 53.86 70.64 -26.16
CA LEU A 425 52.68 70.79 -25.28
C LEU A 425 52.77 71.39 -23.85
N LYS A 426 52.20 72.61 -23.71
CA LYS A 426 51.10 72.96 -22.76
C LYS A 426 51.32 72.67 -21.25
N SER A 427 51.82 73.57 -20.38
CA SER A 427 51.49 74.97 -20.05
C SER A 427 50.22 75.22 -19.20
N GLY A 428 50.41 75.58 -17.92
CA GLY A 428 49.63 76.62 -17.22
C GLY A 428 48.60 76.20 -16.15
N SER A 429 48.82 76.62 -14.90
CA SER A 429 47.73 76.91 -13.94
C SER A 429 47.00 78.20 -14.38
N SER A 430 45.80 78.59 -13.92
CA SER A 430 45.11 78.41 -12.62
C SER A 430 43.63 78.87 -12.78
N PRO A 431 42.74 78.89 -11.76
CA PRO A 431 42.42 77.89 -10.73
C PRO A 431 40.90 77.55 -10.70
N ALA A 432 40.50 76.28 -10.85
CA ALA A 432 39.16 75.81 -10.46
C ALA A 432 39.12 74.29 -10.28
N ALA A 433 38.33 73.82 -9.31
CA ALA A 433 37.89 72.44 -9.06
C ALA A 433 38.95 71.32 -8.86
N MET A 434 38.63 70.42 -7.93
CA MET A 434 39.10 69.03 -7.92
C MET A 434 37.87 68.11 -8.04
N PRO A 435 38.03 66.82 -8.29
CA PRO A 435 38.86 66.21 -9.34
C PRO A 435 38.03 65.23 -10.20
N LEU A 436 38.54 64.81 -11.36
CA LEU A 436 38.11 63.54 -11.96
C LEU A 436 39.27 62.86 -12.71
N SER A 437 39.17 61.55 -12.83
CA SER A 437 40.22 60.64 -13.28
C SER A 437 40.04 60.19 -14.74
N GLU A 438 41.14 60.15 -15.47
CA GLU A 438 41.39 59.16 -16.53
C GLU A 438 41.45 57.75 -15.87
N THR A 439 40.87 56.65 -16.38
CA THR A 439 40.01 56.45 -17.58
C THR A 439 38.92 55.41 -17.27
N ASP A 440 37.66 55.75 -17.52
CA ASP A 440 36.80 55.06 -18.50
C ASP A 440 35.49 55.87 -18.61
N ASP A 441 35.11 56.23 -19.84
CA ASP A 441 34.23 57.37 -20.09
C ASP A 441 32.73 57.05 -19.91
N GLN A 442 32.24 57.21 -18.68
CA GLN A 442 30.84 57.60 -18.44
C GLN A 442 30.81 59.11 -18.12
N SER A 443 30.22 59.91 -19.01
CA SER A 443 30.01 61.34 -18.76
C SER A 443 29.11 61.54 -17.54
N PHE A 444 29.18 62.72 -16.90
CA PHE A 444 28.15 63.10 -15.93
C PHE A 444 26.75 63.10 -16.58
N SER A 445 26.66 63.41 -17.88
CA SER A 445 25.43 63.25 -18.66
C SER A 445 24.98 61.78 -18.70
N ASP A 446 25.91 60.84 -18.90
CA ASP A 446 25.59 59.41 -19.04
C ASP A 446 25.22 58.81 -17.69
N LEU A 447 25.91 59.18 -16.60
CA LEU A 447 25.53 58.81 -15.23
C LEU A 447 24.17 59.40 -14.81
N TRP A 448 23.81 60.59 -15.32
CA TRP A 448 22.49 61.19 -15.07
C TRP A 448 21.39 60.57 -15.97
N ILE A 449 21.74 60.12 -17.18
CA ILE A 449 20.89 59.31 -18.06
C ILE A 449 20.66 57.93 -17.46
N ASP A 450 21.69 57.25 -16.94
CA ASP A 450 21.58 55.99 -16.20
C ASP A 450 20.75 56.16 -14.92
N PHE A 451 20.91 57.28 -14.21
CA PHE A 451 20.07 57.60 -13.05
C PHE A 451 18.60 57.80 -13.45
N LEU A 452 18.31 58.57 -14.51
CA LEU A 452 16.94 58.74 -15.02
C LEU A 452 16.34 57.44 -15.55
N LEU A 453 17.11 56.65 -16.31
CA LEU A 453 16.70 55.34 -16.79
C LEU A 453 16.36 54.43 -15.62
N LYS A 454 17.21 54.38 -14.59
CA LYS A 454 16.99 53.57 -13.39
C LYS A 454 15.84 54.07 -12.51
N GLU A 455 15.64 55.38 -12.38
CA GLU A 455 14.47 55.93 -11.69
C GLU A 455 13.17 55.67 -12.49
N SER A 456 13.24 55.70 -13.82
CA SER A 456 12.11 55.36 -14.70
C SER A 456 11.79 53.86 -14.66
N GLU A 457 12.81 52.99 -14.65
CA GLU A 457 12.67 51.54 -14.53
C GLU A 457 12.16 51.15 -13.13
N GLU A 458 12.58 51.85 -12.06
CA GLU A 458 11.99 51.69 -10.73
C GLU A 458 10.57 52.24 -10.64
N ARG A 459 10.21 53.29 -11.39
CA ARG A 459 8.81 53.74 -11.52
C ARG A 459 7.98 52.68 -12.23
N GLU A 460 8.42 52.19 -13.39
CA GLU A 460 7.74 51.13 -14.14
C GLU A 460 7.65 49.82 -13.34
N LYS A 461 8.67 49.46 -12.55
CA LYS A 461 8.60 48.33 -11.60
C LYS A 461 7.65 48.57 -10.43
N ARG A 462 7.56 49.80 -9.90
CA ARG A 462 6.56 50.12 -8.86
C ARG A 462 5.14 50.18 -9.40
N ASP A 463 4.95 50.67 -10.62
CA ASP A 463 3.65 50.78 -11.28
C ASP A 463 3.16 49.41 -11.79
N SER A 464 4.05 48.52 -12.26
CA SER A 464 3.71 47.12 -12.57
C SER A 464 3.44 46.27 -11.33
N LEU A 465 4.24 46.41 -10.26
CA LEU A 465 3.92 45.77 -8.97
C LEU A 465 2.60 46.30 -8.37
N ALA A 466 2.27 47.58 -8.58
CA ALA A 466 0.97 48.13 -8.19
C ALA A 466 -0.19 47.59 -9.07
N ALA A 467 0.05 47.34 -10.37
CA ALA A 467 -0.92 46.71 -11.26
C ALA A 467 -1.20 45.26 -10.87
N ASP A 468 -0.17 44.44 -10.64
CA ASP A 468 -0.31 43.03 -10.22
C ASP A 468 -0.92 42.91 -8.81
N ALA A 469 -0.58 43.82 -7.89
CA ALA A 469 -1.23 43.91 -6.58
C ALA A 469 -2.71 44.36 -6.67
N SER A 470 -3.07 45.12 -7.70
CA SER A 470 -4.48 45.51 -7.98
C SER A 470 -5.28 44.42 -8.68
N ALA A 471 -4.63 43.44 -9.30
CA ALA A 471 -5.26 42.33 -10.01
C ALA A 471 -5.53 41.08 -9.13
N SER A 472 -4.93 41.01 -7.94
CA SER A 472 -4.86 39.78 -7.12
C SER A 472 -5.62 39.83 -5.78
N ASN A 473 -6.37 40.90 -5.49
CA ASN A 473 -7.22 41.00 -4.29
C ASN A 473 -8.66 41.40 -4.62
N SER A 474 -9.43 40.48 -5.20
CA SER A 474 -10.89 40.62 -5.32
C SER A 474 -11.63 39.31 -4.99
N ASN A 475 -12.36 39.36 -3.88
CA ASN A 475 -13.60 38.62 -3.57
C ASN A 475 -13.57 37.08 -3.46
N ASN A 476 -13.74 36.62 -2.22
CA ASN A 476 -14.66 35.60 -1.71
C ASN A 476 -15.43 34.67 -2.70
N GLU A 477 -15.49 33.40 -2.28
CA GLU A 477 -16.65 32.48 -2.31
C GLU A 477 -18.06 33.10 -2.58
N PRO A 478 -19.01 32.36 -3.23
CA PRO A 478 -19.06 30.89 -3.31
C PRO A 478 -19.51 30.24 -4.65
N SER A 479 -19.43 28.90 -4.67
CA SER A 479 -20.39 27.97 -5.31
C SER A 479 -20.45 27.76 -6.85
N SER A 480 -19.81 26.66 -7.27
CA SER A 480 -20.38 25.59 -8.12
C SER A 480 -20.49 25.72 -9.67
N THR A 481 -20.70 24.55 -10.29
CA THR A 481 -21.05 24.21 -11.69
C THR A 481 -20.09 24.50 -12.86
N MET A 482 -19.37 23.44 -13.26
CA MET A 482 -19.31 22.80 -14.60
C MET A 482 -18.86 23.55 -15.89
N ASP A 483 -18.15 22.73 -16.69
CA ASP A 483 -18.19 22.60 -18.17
C ASP A 483 -17.25 23.39 -19.11
N LEU A 484 -16.91 22.70 -20.24
CA LEU A 484 -16.34 23.20 -21.52
C LEU A 484 -14.85 23.72 -21.49
N LEU A 485 -13.92 23.44 -22.44
CA LEU A 485 -13.95 22.83 -23.80
C LEU A 485 -12.64 22.11 -24.22
N LYS A 486 -12.79 20.92 -24.85
CA LYS A 486 -12.28 20.46 -26.18
C LYS A 486 -11.05 21.14 -26.85
N PRO A 487 -10.09 20.34 -27.37
CA PRO A 487 -9.93 20.16 -28.84
C PRO A 487 -10.28 18.72 -29.30
N ARG A 488 -10.78 18.34 -30.50
CA ARG A 488 -10.50 18.68 -31.93
C ARG A 488 -9.11 18.16 -32.41
N SER A 489 -8.96 17.35 -33.48
CA SER A 489 -9.88 16.52 -34.32
C SER A 489 -9.08 15.71 -35.38
N PHE A 490 -9.74 14.78 -36.11
CA PHE A 490 -9.24 13.95 -37.24
C PHE A 490 -8.34 12.77 -36.83
N SER A 491 -8.75 11.48 -36.92
CA SER A 491 -9.26 10.60 -38.01
C SER A 491 -8.14 9.62 -38.45
N ASP A 492 -8.39 8.37 -38.86
CA ASP A 492 -9.55 7.81 -39.55
C ASP A 492 -9.73 6.28 -39.30
N SER A 493 -10.94 5.75 -39.59
CA SER A 493 -11.32 4.33 -39.82
C SER A 493 -11.00 3.24 -38.76
N GLY A 494 -11.89 2.29 -38.42
CA GLY A 494 -13.29 2.08 -38.81
C GLY A 494 -13.76 0.62 -38.62
N TYR A 495 -15.02 0.41 -38.22
CA TYR A 495 -15.76 -0.89 -38.13
C TYR A 495 -15.28 -1.90 -37.05
N GLU A 496 -16.15 -2.61 -36.28
CA GLU A 496 -17.62 -2.54 -36.14
C GLU A 496 -18.11 -3.06 -34.74
N HIS A 497 -19.42 -2.91 -34.48
CA HIS A 497 -20.16 -3.33 -33.26
C HIS A 497 -20.23 -4.89 -33.09
N LYS A 498 -20.60 -5.49 -31.94
CA LYS A 498 -21.77 -5.29 -31.04
C LYS A 498 -21.44 -5.69 -29.57
N ASN A 499 -21.89 -4.97 -28.53
CA ASN A 499 -23.23 -4.98 -27.88
C ASN A 499 -23.55 -6.36 -27.26
N VAL A 500 -23.91 -6.54 -25.97
CA VAL A 500 -25.04 -5.97 -25.19
C VAL A 500 -24.83 -6.15 -23.66
N ASP A 501 -25.00 -5.06 -22.87
CA ASP A 501 -25.81 -4.85 -21.62
C ASP A 501 -25.80 -5.86 -20.42
N ASP A 502 -26.11 -5.52 -19.14
CA ASP A 502 -26.24 -4.27 -18.32
C ASP A 502 -26.56 -4.67 -16.82
N PHE A 503 -26.84 -3.68 -15.95
CA PHE A 503 -27.53 -3.70 -14.65
C PHE A 503 -26.75 -3.81 -13.31
N SER A 504 -26.39 -2.61 -12.81
CA SER A 504 -26.84 -2.02 -11.52
C SER A 504 -26.18 -2.32 -10.16
N THR A 505 -26.21 -1.27 -9.32
CA THR A 505 -25.77 -1.16 -7.90
C THR A 505 -26.95 -1.34 -6.92
N PRO A 506 -26.74 -1.48 -5.59
CA PRO A 506 -26.87 -0.29 -4.72
C PRO A 506 -26.03 -0.25 -3.39
N ASN A 507 -25.98 0.97 -2.81
CA ASN A 507 -25.70 1.40 -1.41
C ASN A 507 -25.62 0.34 -0.27
N ARG A 508 -24.85 0.58 0.82
CA ARG A 508 -25.22 1.48 1.96
C ARG A 508 -24.09 1.68 3.03
N LEU A 509 -24.19 2.78 3.81
CA LEU A 509 -23.48 3.24 5.06
C LEU A 509 -22.32 2.41 5.66
N LYS A 510 -21.15 2.94 6.07
CA LYS A 510 -20.76 4.09 6.97
C LYS A 510 -20.61 3.75 8.47
N ASP A 511 -19.66 4.47 9.11
CA ASP A 511 -19.42 4.65 10.56
C ASP A 511 -18.78 3.46 11.34
N LEU A 512 -17.81 3.61 12.27
CA LEU A 512 -17.14 4.81 12.84
C LEU A 512 -15.69 4.55 13.38
N SER A 513 -14.76 5.43 12.99
CA SER A 513 -13.66 6.08 13.77
C SER A 513 -12.65 5.36 14.73
N PHE A 514 -11.36 5.58 14.43
CA PHE A 514 -10.27 6.14 15.28
C PHE A 514 -9.61 5.40 16.49
N VAL A 515 -8.31 5.12 16.28
CA VAL A 515 -7.14 5.57 17.12
C VAL A 515 -6.66 4.77 18.36
N ASN A 516 -5.32 4.80 18.52
CA ASN A 516 -4.44 4.36 19.64
C ASN A 516 -4.18 2.86 19.88
N GLY A 517 -2.89 2.55 20.05
CA GLY A 517 -2.39 1.51 20.97
C GLY A 517 -1.62 2.19 22.12
N PRO A 518 -0.67 1.53 22.82
CA PRO A 518 -0.24 0.14 22.70
C PRO A 518 -0.12 -0.63 24.06
N SER A 519 0.31 -1.90 23.98
CA SER A 519 1.14 -2.61 24.98
C SER A 519 0.52 -3.30 26.22
N SER A 520 1.13 -4.44 26.57
CA SER A 520 1.40 -4.96 27.93
C SER A 520 0.34 -5.75 28.76
N ARG A 521 0.53 -7.08 28.80
CA ARG A 521 0.95 -7.87 30.00
C ARG A 521 -0.06 -8.25 31.14
N TYR A 522 -0.43 -9.55 31.13
CA TYR A 522 -0.61 -10.51 32.27
C TYR A 522 -1.75 -10.37 33.32
N GLN A 523 -2.13 -11.55 33.86
CA GLN A 523 -2.96 -11.85 35.04
C GLN A 523 -4.46 -11.43 34.96
N GLY A 524 -5.42 -12.15 35.54
CA GLY A 524 -5.37 -13.45 36.26
C GLY A 524 -6.07 -13.38 37.63
N GLY A 525 -7.15 -14.15 37.84
CA GLY A 525 -7.85 -14.27 39.13
C GLY A 525 -9.22 -14.95 39.03
N ASP A 526 -9.54 -15.82 39.99
CA ASP A 526 -10.74 -16.69 40.02
C ASP A 526 -11.87 -16.17 40.94
N SER A 527 -13.13 -16.46 40.57
CA SER A 527 -14.31 -16.61 41.46
C SER A 527 -15.49 -17.10 40.59
N VAL A 528 -16.11 -18.28 40.71
CA VAL A 528 -16.71 -19.01 41.86
C VAL A 528 -17.94 -18.29 42.46
N GLY A 529 -19.13 -18.85 42.29
CA GLY A 529 -20.32 -18.51 43.11
C GLY A 529 -21.68 -18.71 42.42
N SER A 530 -22.51 -19.62 42.97
CA SER A 530 -24.00 -19.75 42.89
C SER A 530 -24.74 -19.51 41.55
N SER A 531 -25.53 -20.46 41.00
CA SER A 531 -26.68 -21.25 41.54
C SER A 531 -28.03 -20.54 41.40
N GLU A 532 -29.11 -21.35 41.28
CA GLU A 532 -30.51 -20.99 40.99
C GLU A 532 -30.73 -20.55 39.51
N PHE A 533 -31.70 -21.07 38.75
CA PHE A 533 -32.94 -21.80 39.10
C PHE A 533 -32.97 -23.28 38.68
N SER A 534 -33.82 -24.05 39.36
CA SER A 534 -34.32 -25.36 38.91
C SER A 534 -35.79 -25.51 39.30
N ASN A 535 -36.62 -26.08 38.41
CA ASN A 535 -37.92 -26.67 38.77
C ASN A 535 -38.46 -27.62 37.65
N VAL A 536 -37.81 -28.80 37.57
CA VAL A 536 -38.40 -30.16 37.63
C VAL A 536 -39.52 -30.58 36.62
N PRO A 537 -39.51 -31.84 36.09
CA PRO A 537 -40.26 -32.20 34.87
C PRO A 537 -41.36 -33.27 35.02
N LEU A 538 -42.09 -33.52 33.93
CA LEU A 538 -42.96 -34.69 33.66
C LEU A 538 -42.90 -34.99 32.14
N ASN A 539 -42.99 -36.23 31.62
CA ASN A 539 -43.04 -37.57 32.24
C ASN A 539 -42.39 -38.62 31.31
N LEU A 540 -42.24 -39.87 31.78
CA LEU A 540 -41.65 -41.00 31.03
C LEU A 540 -42.58 -41.63 29.98
N SER A 541 -41.96 -42.29 29.01
CA SER A 541 -42.58 -43.29 28.12
C SER A 541 -42.67 -44.67 28.80
N PRO A 542 -43.69 -45.49 28.48
CA PRO A 542 -43.61 -46.94 28.64
C PRO A 542 -43.80 -47.70 27.31
N ASN A 543 -42.80 -48.51 26.94
CA ASN A 543 -43.00 -49.64 26.01
C ASN A 543 -43.79 -50.76 26.72
N PRO A 544 -44.70 -51.48 26.04
CA PRO A 544 -45.30 -52.70 26.56
C PRO A 544 -44.78 -53.96 25.84
N SER A 545 -43.98 -54.79 26.52
CA SER A 545 -43.79 -56.20 26.15
C SER A 545 -43.45 -57.10 27.35
N LEU A 546 -43.98 -58.34 27.31
CA LEU A 546 -43.62 -59.52 28.12
C LEU A 546 -43.82 -59.51 29.66
N ALA A 547 -45.04 -59.85 30.10
CA ALA A 547 -45.35 -60.85 31.13
C ALA A 547 -46.87 -61.19 31.03
N GLN A 548 -47.30 -62.33 30.50
CA GLN A 548 -47.37 -63.70 31.07
C GLN A 548 -48.30 -63.87 32.30
N SER A 549 -49.07 -64.98 32.25
CA SER A 549 -49.95 -65.57 33.28
C SER A 549 -51.09 -64.73 33.88
N TYR A 550 -52.35 -65.10 33.60
CA TYR A 550 -53.11 -66.02 34.46
C TYR A 550 -54.43 -66.48 33.80
N LEU A 551 -54.65 -67.80 33.77
CA LEU A 551 -55.94 -68.53 33.66
C LEU A 551 -57.09 -67.91 32.83
N ARG A 552 -57.34 -68.41 31.62
CA ARG A 552 -58.10 -69.66 31.45
C ARG A 552 -57.91 -70.30 30.07
#